data_AF-A0A3M0CQ45-F1
#
_entry.id   AF-A0A3M0CQ45-F1
#
_cell.length_a   1.000
_cell.length_b   1.000
_cell.length_c   1.000
_cell.angle_alpha   90.00
_cell.angle_beta   90.00
_cell.angle_gamma   90.00
#
_symmetry.space_group_name_H-M   'P 1'
#
loop_
_entity.id
_entity.type
_entity.pdbx_description
1 polymer ?
#
loop_
_entity_poly.entity_id
_entity_poly.type
_entity_poly.pdbx_seq_one_letter_code
_entity_poly.pdbx_strand_id
1 'polypeptide(L)'
;MLSGAFIGAVMSILAGLMQATPDATGTAIARPLGKAEFFSASDSYFQVFEFFGKPPHTWAHANRMVRGYRVEGRDGRLAHVPDLETHFFLLSHFQLMNQQRMWIGLYVDCGERITTHWVEGPALDAQPFRAWIDTAPGTIRGLCRTHRSSGRPVPVFYEPSEFGVRWQAMAPGGNLKYMMVEFPAPDGQSEQSVD
;
A
#
# COMPACT_ATOMS: atom_id res chain seq x y z
N MET A 1 55.12 24.60 8.00
CA MET A 1 53.82 25.09 7.49
C MET A 1 52.82 23.95 7.62
N LEU A 2 51.61 24.29 8.07
CA LEU A 2 50.69 23.46 8.85
C LEU A 2 50.13 22.23 8.13
N SER A 3 50.15 21.11 8.87
CA SER A 3 49.38 19.90 8.63
C SER A 3 47.90 20.16 8.92
N GLY A 4 47.02 19.85 7.96
CA GLY A 4 45.57 19.98 8.10
C GLY A 4 44.90 18.62 7.90
N ALA A 5 44.57 17.94 8.99
CA ALA A 5 43.78 16.71 8.98
C ALA A 5 42.29 17.05 8.93
N PHE A 6 41.62 16.68 7.84
CA PHE A 6 40.16 16.71 7.75
C PHE A 6 39.58 15.47 8.43
N ILE A 7 38.99 15.67 9.62
CA ILE A 7 38.17 14.66 10.30
C ILE A 7 36.77 14.75 9.68
N GLY A 8 36.50 13.92 8.67
CA GLY A 8 35.15 13.72 8.14
C GLY A 8 34.36 12.84 9.11
N ALA A 9 33.42 13.43 9.84
CA ALA A 9 32.46 12.70 10.66
C ALA A 9 31.46 11.98 9.75
N VAL A 10 31.52 10.64 9.72
CA VAL A 10 30.51 9.81 9.08
C VAL A 10 29.32 9.70 10.05
N MET A 11 28.28 10.50 9.85
CA MET A 11 27.00 10.31 10.53
C MET A 11 26.32 9.06 9.98
N SER A 12 26.39 7.97 10.74
CA SER A 12 25.57 6.79 10.52
C SER A 12 24.12 7.08 10.90
N ILE A 13 23.24 7.20 9.91
CA ILE A 13 21.78 7.25 10.11
C ILE A 13 21.32 5.84 10.47
N LEU A 14 21.19 5.56 11.76
CA LEU A 14 20.52 4.37 12.27
C LEU A 14 19.01 4.55 12.09
N ALA A 15 18.47 3.92 11.04
CA ALA A 15 17.02 3.77 10.87
C ALA A 15 16.46 2.96 12.05
N GLY A 16 15.76 3.65 12.96
CA GLY A 16 15.11 3.04 14.11
C GLY A 16 13.89 2.23 13.68
N LEU A 17 14.05 0.91 13.59
CA LEU A 17 12.93 -0.04 13.51
C LEU A 17 12.27 -0.12 14.90
N MET A 18 11.28 0.73 15.15
CA MET A 18 10.36 0.55 16.28
C MET A 18 9.59 -0.77 16.04
N GLN A 19 9.86 -1.76 16.88
CA GLN A 19 9.24 -3.08 16.79
C GLN A 19 7.76 -2.98 17.18
N ALA A 20 6.87 -3.24 16.23
CA ALA A 20 5.44 -3.38 16.51
C ALA A 20 5.23 -4.50 17.55
N THR A 21 4.53 -4.19 18.65
CA THR A 21 4.18 -5.17 19.68
C THR A 21 3.27 -6.25 19.08
N PRO A 22 3.43 -7.55 19.44
CA PRO A 22 2.58 -8.60 18.90
C PRO A 22 1.15 -8.44 19.42
N ASP A 23 0.23 -8.01 18.55
CA ASP A 23 -1.20 -8.12 18.83
C ASP A 23 -1.58 -9.60 18.96
N ALA A 24 -2.53 -9.91 19.85
CA ALA A 24 -3.01 -11.26 20.17
C ALA A 24 -3.69 -12.03 19.00
N THR A 25 -3.49 -11.59 17.75
CA THR A 25 -4.10 -12.17 16.53
C THR A 25 -3.13 -13.04 15.72
N GLY A 26 -1.84 -13.04 15.99
CA GLY A 26 -0.82 -13.84 15.28
C GLY A 26 0.58 -13.30 15.51
N THR A 27 1.62 -14.02 15.09
CA THR A 27 3.01 -13.54 15.15
C THR A 27 3.45 -12.89 13.83
N ALA A 28 2.49 -12.47 13.01
CA ALA A 28 2.75 -11.83 11.74
C ALA A 28 3.44 -10.49 11.98
N ILE A 29 4.56 -10.27 11.29
CA ILE A 29 5.25 -9.00 11.20
C ILE A 29 5.40 -8.63 9.73
N ALA A 30 5.53 -7.34 9.42
CA ALA A 30 5.93 -6.90 8.09
C ALA A 30 7.40 -6.50 8.06
N ARG A 31 8.08 -6.82 6.96
CA ARG A 31 9.45 -6.39 6.72
C ARG A 31 9.52 -5.63 5.40
N PRO A 32 10.12 -4.43 5.37
CA PRO A 32 10.36 -3.73 4.11
C PRO A 32 11.30 -4.55 3.23
N LEU A 33 11.04 -4.54 1.92
CA LEU A 33 11.89 -5.12 0.89
C LEU A 33 12.47 -4.00 0.02
N GLY A 34 13.80 -4.03 -0.17
CA GLY A 34 14.49 -3.00 -0.94
C GLY A 34 14.47 -1.63 -0.24
N LYS A 35 14.76 -0.58 -1.01
CA LYS A 35 14.65 0.81 -0.56
C LYS A 35 13.28 1.37 -0.93
N ALA A 36 12.88 2.43 -0.22
CA ALA A 36 11.72 3.19 -0.63
C ALA A 36 12.08 4.05 -1.86
N GLU A 37 11.24 4.05 -2.89
CA GLU A 37 11.42 4.81 -4.12
C GLU A 37 10.55 6.07 -4.08
N PHE A 38 11.15 7.21 -4.44
CA PHE A 38 10.45 8.48 -4.45
C PHE A 38 9.68 8.68 -5.77
N PHE A 39 8.42 9.10 -5.66
CA PHE A 39 7.58 9.46 -6.80
C PHE A 39 7.28 10.95 -6.74
N SER A 40 7.81 11.71 -7.69
CA SER A 40 7.75 13.17 -7.68
C SER A 40 6.35 13.73 -7.93
N ALA A 41 5.51 13.06 -8.71
CA ALA A 41 4.19 13.60 -9.07
C ALA A 41 3.26 13.73 -7.86
N SER A 42 3.39 12.85 -6.85
CA SER A 42 2.60 12.91 -5.62
C SER A 42 3.41 13.34 -4.39
N ASP A 43 4.71 13.62 -4.55
CA ASP A 43 5.67 13.75 -3.45
C ASP A 43 5.50 12.62 -2.42
N SER A 44 5.46 11.36 -2.88
CA SER A 44 5.32 10.19 -2.00
C SER A 44 6.52 9.26 -2.13
N TYR A 45 6.83 8.52 -1.06
CA TYR A 45 7.71 7.36 -1.16
C TYR A 45 6.86 6.09 -1.25
N PHE A 46 7.33 5.10 -2.00
CA PHE A 46 6.70 3.78 -2.11
C PHE A 46 7.67 2.68 -1.75
N GLN A 47 7.18 1.61 -1.12
CA GLN A 47 8.01 0.45 -0.78
C GLN A 47 7.17 -0.82 -0.67
N VAL A 48 7.75 -1.94 -1.12
CA VAL A 48 7.16 -3.27 -0.93
C VAL A 48 7.44 -3.75 0.48
N PHE A 49 6.43 -4.34 1.12
CA PHE A 49 6.60 -5.07 2.37
C PHE A 49 6.18 -6.53 2.21
N GLU A 50 6.86 -7.40 2.95
CA GLU A 50 6.57 -8.83 3.03
C GLU A 50 6.16 -9.21 4.43
N PHE A 51 5.11 -10.02 4.54
CA PHE A 51 4.70 -10.65 5.78
C PHE A 51 5.61 -11.82 6.14
N PHE A 52 5.99 -11.89 7.41
CA PHE A 52 6.71 -12.99 8.04
C PHE A 52 5.95 -13.52 9.25
N GLY A 53 6.04 -14.82 9.50
CA GLY A 53 5.42 -15.46 10.66
C GLY A 53 4.10 -16.15 10.32
N LYS A 54 3.33 -16.46 11.36
CA LYS A 54 2.01 -17.09 11.21
C LYS A 54 0.96 -16.02 10.90
N PRO A 55 0.00 -16.30 10.00
CA PRO A 55 -1.13 -15.41 9.71
C PRO A 55 -1.83 -14.87 10.98
N PRO A 56 -2.58 -13.75 10.86
CA PRO A 56 -3.21 -13.24 9.64
C PRO A 56 -2.30 -12.39 8.78
N HIS A 57 -2.30 -12.61 7.46
CA HIS A 57 -1.75 -11.69 6.44
C HIS A 57 -2.90 -11.02 5.66
N THR A 58 -3.96 -10.68 6.38
CA THR A 58 -5.18 -10.07 5.82
C THR A 58 -4.96 -8.60 5.52
N TRP A 59 -5.73 -8.06 4.59
CA TRP A 59 -5.72 -6.63 4.28
C TRP A 59 -5.95 -5.74 5.51
N ALA A 60 -6.90 -6.11 6.37
CA ALA A 60 -7.17 -5.35 7.59
C ALA A 60 -5.99 -5.35 8.56
N HIS A 61 -5.20 -6.43 8.61
CA HIS A 61 -3.99 -6.49 9.39
C HIS A 61 -2.85 -5.69 8.73
N ALA A 62 -2.69 -5.81 7.41
CA ALA A 62 -1.77 -4.99 6.61
C ALA A 62 -1.98 -3.49 6.88
N ASN A 63 -3.23 -3.02 6.78
CA ASN A 63 -3.61 -1.63 6.98
C ASN A 63 -3.29 -1.10 8.39
N ARG A 64 -3.37 -1.96 9.42
CA ARG A 64 -2.97 -1.56 10.78
C ARG A 64 -1.46 -1.47 10.94
N MET A 65 -0.73 -2.45 10.40
CA MET A 65 0.72 -2.51 10.58
C MET A 65 1.47 -1.40 9.88
N VAL A 66 1.07 -1.03 8.65
CA VAL A 66 1.77 -0.02 7.84
C VAL A 66 1.87 1.34 8.54
N ARG A 67 0.90 1.66 9.40
CA ARG A 67 0.88 2.88 10.23
C ARG A 67 2.01 2.96 11.26
N GLY A 68 2.66 1.83 11.57
CA GLY A 68 3.83 1.79 12.46
C GLY A 68 5.16 2.06 11.75
N TYR A 69 5.17 2.17 10.43
CA TYR A 69 6.39 2.40 9.65
C TYR A 69 6.51 3.86 9.21
N ARG A 70 7.75 4.33 9.15
CA ARG A 70 8.09 5.70 8.75
C ARG A 70 9.26 5.73 7.78
N VAL A 71 9.17 6.63 6.81
CA VAL A 71 10.27 7.01 5.90
C VAL A 71 10.31 8.52 5.86
N GLU A 72 11.47 9.13 6.13
CA GLU A 72 11.64 10.59 6.12
C GLU A 72 10.59 11.34 6.99
N GLY A 73 10.22 10.75 8.13
CA GLY A 73 9.21 11.32 9.05
C GLY A 73 7.75 11.17 8.60
N ARG A 74 7.48 10.50 7.49
CA ARG A 74 6.14 10.29 6.92
C ARG A 74 5.59 8.93 7.36
N ASP A 75 4.37 8.89 7.88
CA ASP A 75 3.70 7.65 8.31
C ASP A 75 3.24 6.82 7.10
N GLY A 76 3.37 5.49 7.20
CA GLY A 76 2.99 4.58 6.13
C GLY A 76 1.49 4.30 6.08
N ARG A 77 0.96 4.20 4.86
CA ARG A 77 -0.38 3.66 4.55
C ARG A 77 -0.31 2.65 3.42
N LEU A 78 -1.35 1.82 3.26
CA LEU A 78 -1.45 1.00 2.06
C LEU A 78 -1.60 1.90 0.84
N ALA A 79 -0.89 1.58 -0.24
CA ALA A 79 -0.67 2.51 -1.33
C ALA A 79 -1.96 2.97 -2.02
N HIS A 80 -2.07 4.29 -2.21
CA HIS A 80 -3.05 4.95 -3.06
C HIS A 80 -2.55 4.96 -4.52
N VAL A 81 -3.41 4.57 -5.47
CA VAL A 81 -3.07 4.56 -6.90
C VAL A 81 -4.15 5.31 -7.70
N PRO A 82 -4.16 6.65 -7.63
CA PRO A 82 -5.26 7.46 -8.16
C PRO A 82 -5.31 7.53 -9.69
N ASP A 83 -4.18 7.27 -10.35
CA ASP A 83 -4.01 7.52 -11.77
C ASP A 83 -3.08 6.49 -12.45
N LEU A 84 -3.03 6.62 -13.78
CA LEU A 84 -2.24 5.77 -14.65
C LEU A 84 -0.73 5.96 -14.42
N GLU A 85 -0.30 7.17 -14.06
CA GLU A 85 1.11 7.48 -13.84
C GLU A 85 1.65 6.76 -12.61
N THR A 86 0.94 6.85 -11.49
CA THR A 86 1.24 6.11 -10.25
C THR A 86 1.25 4.61 -10.52
N HIS A 87 0.26 4.10 -11.27
CA HIS A 87 0.20 2.69 -11.64
C HIS A 87 1.46 2.25 -12.39
N PHE A 88 1.88 2.98 -13.42
CA PHE A 88 3.10 2.63 -14.16
C PHE A 88 4.38 2.81 -13.36
N PHE A 89 4.47 3.87 -12.55
CA PHE A 89 5.61 4.09 -11.66
C PHE A 89 5.84 2.86 -10.77
N LEU A 90 4.76 2.35 -10.17
CA LEU A 90 4.81 1.17 -9.32
C LEU A 90 5.27 -0.08 -10.08
N LEU A 91 4.74 -0.32 -11.29
CA LEU A 91 5.11 -1.49 -12.08
C LEU A 91 6.54 -1.43 -12.64
N SER A 92 7.07 -0.24 -12.93
CA SER A 92 8.42 -0.08 -13.48
C SER A 92 9.52 -0.14 -12.43
N HIS A 93 9.25 0.33 -11.20
CA HIS A 93 10.25 0.41 -10.14
C HIS A 93 10.24 -0.83 -9.22
N PHE A 94 9.11 -1.53 -9.11
CA PHE A 94 8.98 -2.68 -8.21
C PHE A 94 8.68 -3.97 -8.98
N GLN A 95 9.73 -4.68 -9.41
CA GLN A 95 9.60 -5.92 -10.19
C GLN A 95 8.66 -6.95 -9.55
N LEU A 96 8.64 -7.05 -8.21
CA LEU A 96 7.76 -7.97 -7.50
C LEU A 96 6.28 -7.73 -7.79
N MET A 97 5.84 -6.52 -8.11
CA MET A 97 4.45 -6.23 -8.46
C MET A 97 3.99 -6.92 -9.74
N ASN A 98 4.93 -7.21 -10.64
CA ASN A 98 4.66 -7.96 -11.86
C ASN A 98 4.63 -9.48 -11.65
N GLN A 99 4.94 -9.95 -10.43
CA GLN A 99 5.15 -11.37 -10.14
C GLN A 99 4.29 -11.88 -8.99
N GLN A 100 3.90 -11.00 -8.07
CA GLN A 100 3.26 -11.36 -6.81
C GLN A 100 1.97 -10.57 -6.59
N ARG A 101 1.00 -11.24 -5.98
CA ARG A 101 -0.23 -10.61 -5.49
C ARG A 101 0.08 -9.71 -4.30
N MET A 102 -0.44 -8.47 -4.32
CA MET A 102 -0.13 -7.50 -3.27
C MET A 102 -1.35 -6.71 -2.80
N TRP A 103 -1.49 -6.56 -1.48
CA TRP A 103 -2.44 -5.61 -0.93
C TRP A 103 -2.09 -4.18 -1.33
N ILE A 104 -3.14 -3.40 -1.63
CA ILE A 104 -3.09 -1.95 -1.85
C ILE A 104 -4.16 -1.27 -1.00
N GLY A 105 -4.18 0.07 -0.94
CA GLY A 105 -5.09 0.83 -0.11
C GLY A 105 -6.54 0.85 -0.59
N LEU A 106 -6.95 0.00 -1.52
CA LEU A 106 -8.29 0.01 -2.09
C LEU A 106 -9.18 -1.05 -1.42
N TYR A 107 -10.42 -0.69 -1.09
CA TYR A 107 -11.40 -1.61 -0.55
C TYR A 107 -12.81 -1.26 -1.01
N VAL A 108 -13.70 -2.25 -0.97
CA VAL A 108 -15.12 -2.10 -1.29
C VAL A 108 -15.94 -2.15 -0.01
N ASP A 109 -16.79 -1.15 0.19
CA ASP A 109 -17.87 -1.13 1.16
C ASP A 109 -19.11 -1.77 0.55
N CYS A 110 -19.66 -2.77 1.23
CA CYS A 110 -20.79 -3.58 0.81
C CYS A 110 -22.11 -3.18 1.49
N GLY A 111 -22.24 -1.92 1.94
CA GLY A 111 -23.44 -1.38 2.61
C GLY A 111 -24.72 -1.37 1.79
N GLU A 112 -25.49 -0.28 1.84
CA GLU A 112 -26.70 -0.14 1.01
C GLU A 112 -26.38 0.00 -0.48
N ARG A 113 -25.27 0.67 -0.78
CA ARG A 113 -24.68 0.79 -2.11
C ARG A 113 -23.26 0.26 -2.07
N ILE A 114 -22.91 -0.53 -3.07
CA ILE A 114 -21.53 -1.00 -3.25
C ILE A 114 -20.70 0.21 -3.67
N THR A 115 -19.77 0.61 -2.84
CA THR A 115 -18.88 1.76 -3.09
C THR A 115 -17.44 1.34 -2.87
N THR A 116 -16.51 1.90 -3.65
CA THR A 116 -15.08 1.57 -3.53
C THR A 116 -14.33 2.79 -3.02
N HIS A 117 -13.44 2.61 -2.06
CA HIS A 117 -12.74 3.67 -1.35
C HIS A 117 -11.25 3.37 -1.20
N TRP A 118 -10.45 4.42 -1.26
CA TRP A 118 -9.06 4.37 -0.82
C TRP A 118 -8.99 4.53 0.71
N VAL A 119 -7.98 3.89 1.33
CA VAL A 119 -7.63 4.15 2.73
C VAL A 119 -7.26 5.62 2.84
N GLU A 120 -8.01 6.35 3.68
CA GLU A 120 -7.76 7.78 3.96
C GLU A 120 -7.81 8.68 2.71
N GLY A 121 -8.52 8.23 1.67
CA GLY A 121 -8.66 8.95 0.40
C GLY A 121 -10.11 9.07 -0.05
N PRO A 122 -10.35 9.72 -1.20
CA PRO A 122 -11.69 9.86 -1.74
C PRO A 122 -12.26 8.52 -2.20
N ALA A 123 -13.58 8.49 -2.40
CA ALA A 123 -14.23 7.39 -3.10
C ALA A 123 -13.65 7.25 -4.51
N LEU A 124 -13.44 6.02 -4.95
CA LEU A 124 -12.88 5.69 -6.26
C LEU A 124 -13.70 6.32 -7.39
N ASP A 125 -15.03 6.40 -7.23
CA ASP A 125 -15.97 6.98 -8.21
C ASP A 125 -15.69 8.47 -8.53
N ALA A 126 -14.95 9.18 -7.67
CA ALA A 126 -14.50 10.54 -7.94
C ALA A 126 -13.28 10.62 -8.89
N GLN A 127 -12.67 9.48 -9.26
CA GLN A 127 -11.47 9.39 -10.09
C GLN A 127 -11.80 8.74 -11.44
N PRO A 128 -11.08 9.04 -12.55
CA PRO A 128 -11.31 8.40 -13.84
C PRO A 128 -10.58 7.06 -14.02
N PHE A 129 -9.44 6.88 -13.36
CA PHE A 129 -8.57 5.71 -13.58
C PHE A 129 -9.10 4.45 -12.87
N ARG A 130 -9.12 3.33 -13.59
CA ARG A 130 -9.50 2.02 -13.08
C ARG A 130 -8.61 0.97 -13.72
N ALA A 131 -8.01 0.10 -12.91
CA ALA A 131 -7.22 -1.02 -13.41
C ALA A 131 -7.87 -2.38 -13.13
N TRP A 132 -9.20 -2.47 -13.01
CA TRP A 132 -9.90 -3.73 -12.70
C TRP A 132 -9.63 -4.83 -13.73
N ILE A 133 -9.47 -6.07 -13.26
CA ILE A 133 -9.61 -7.24 -14.12
C ILE A 133 -11.09 -7.43 -14.48
N ASP A 134 -11.37 -7.95 -15.69
CA ASP A 134 -12.72 -8.06 -16.25
C ASP A 134 -13.70 -8.83 -15.36
N THR A 135 -13.20 -9.76 -14.53
CA THR A 135 -14.01 -10.56 -13.60
C THR A 135 -14.34 -9.83 -12.29
N ALA A 136 -13.64 -8.74 -11.96
CA ALA A 136 -13.76 -8.07 -10.66
C ALA A 136 -15.20 -7.62 -10.33
N PRO A 137 -15.98 -7.02 -11.25
CA PRO A 137 -17.36 -6.62 -10.93
C PRO A 137 -18.28 -7.80 -10.55
N GLY A 138 -18.04 -8.98 -11.11
CA GLY A 138 -18.75 -10.21 -10.73
C GLY A 138 -18.33 -10.68 -9.34
N THR A 139 -17.03 -10.76 -9.09
CA THR A 139 -16.44 -11.15 -7.81
C THR A 139 -16.90 -10.25 -6.68
N ILE A 140 -16.84 -8.93 -6.85
CA ILE A 140 -17.26 -7.94 -5.85
C ILE A 140 -18.73 -8.13 -5.48
N ARG A 141 -19.62 -8.28 -6.47
CA ARG A 141 -21.06 -8.51 -6.21
C ARG A 141 -21.29 -9.81 -5.44
N GLY A 142 -20.58 -10.87 -5.78
CA GLY A 142 -20.65 -12.15 -5.07
C GLY A 142 -20.19 -12.01 -3.61
N LEU A 143 -19.03 -11.39 -3.39
CA LEU A 143 -18.47 -11.16 -2.06
C LEU A 143 -19.37 -10.26 -1.21
N CYS A 144 -19.89 -9.16 -1.76
CA CYS A 144 -20.80 -8.29 -1.02
C CYS A 144 -22.10 -8.99 -0.65
N ARG A 145 -22.66 -9.85 -1.50
CA ARG A 145 -23.84 -10.65 -1.15
C ARG A 145 -23.55 -11.59 0.03
N THR A 146 -22.39 -12.23 0.03
CA THR A 146 -21.97 -13.17 1.09
C THR A 146 -21.62 -12.46 2.39
N HIS A 147 -21.05 -11.26 2.34
CA HIS A 147 -20.45 -10.58 3.49
C HIS A 147 -21.21 -9.33 3.97
N ARG A 148 -22.37 -9.02 3.39
CA ARG A 148 -23.17 -7.82 3.72
C ARG A 148 -23.41 -7.63 5.22
N SER A 149 -23.73 -8.70 5.94
CA SER A 149 -24.03 -8.66 7.37
C SER A 149 -22.78 -8.51 8.26
N SER A 150 -21.59 -8.75 7.73
CA SER A 150 -20.35 -8.69 8.53
C SER A 150 -19.84 -7.28 8.75
N GLY A 151 -20.26 -6.30 7.92
CA GLY A 151 -19.71 -4.95 7.91
C GLY A 151 -18.22 -4.88 7.56
N ARG A 152 -17.59 -6.01 7.18
CA ARG A 152 -16.17 -6.06 6.86
C ARG A 152 -15.96 -5.61 5.42
N PRO A 153 -15.02 -4.69 5.16
CA PRO A 153 -14.73 -4.26 3.81
C PRO A 153 -14.15 -5.42 2.99
N VAL A 154 -14.50 -5.47 1.71
CA VAL A 154 -13.94 -6.42 0.74
C VAL A 154 -12.63 -5.82 0.19
N PRO A 155 -11.47 -6.40 0.52
CA PRO A 155 -10.19 -5.83 0.11
C PRO A 155 -9.91 -6.03 -1.37
N VAL A 156 -9.13 -5.09 -1.92
CA VAL A 156 -8.64 -5.11 -3.30
C VAL A 156 -7.12 -5.24 -3.29
N PHE A 157 -6.61 -5.94 -4.29
CA PHE A 157 -5.19 -6.26 -4.44
C PHE A 157 -4.77 -6.20 -5.90
N TYR A 158 -3.47 -6.05 -6.13
CA TYR A 158 -2.89 -6.25 -7.46
C TYR A 158 -2.77 -7.74 -7.78
N GLU A 159 -3.27 -8.12 -8.94
CA GLU A 159 -3.22 -9.45 -9.55
C GLU A 159 -2.33 -9.38 -10.81
N PRO A 160 -1.12 -9.96 -10.77
CA PRO A 160 -0.32 -10.16 -11.98
C PRO A 160 -0.98 -11.18 -12.90
N SER A 161 -0.98 -10.92 -14.21
CA SER A 161 -1.50 -11.82 -15.25
C SER A 161 -0.70 -11.70 -16.54
N GLU A 162 -0.99 -12.54 -17.53
CA GLU A 162 -0.40 -12.43 -18.87
C GLU A 162 -0.74 -11.11 -19.58
N PHE A 163 -1.82 -10.44 -19.19
CA PHE A 163 -2.28 -9.16 -19.74
C PHE A 163 -1.83 -7.94 -18.91
N GLY A 164 -0.82 -8.14 -18.05
CA GLY A 164 -0.32 -7.12 -17.12
C GLY A 164 -0.90 -7.26 -15.72
N VAL A 165 -0.69 -6.24 -14.90
CA VAL A 165 -1.07 -6.24 -13.48
C VAL A 165 -2.34 -5.43 -13.30
N ARG A 166 -3.39 -6.03 -12.75
CA ARG A 166 -4.72 -5.42 -12.61
C ARG A 166 -5.27 -5.57 -11.20
N TRP A 167 -6.31 -4.83 -10.84
CA TRP A 167 -6.97 -4.90 -9.54
C TRP A 167 -7.99 -6.04 -9.51
N GLN A 168 -7.99 -6.79 -8.41
CA GLN A 168 -8.97 -7.83 -8.12
C GLN A 168 -9.43 -7.74 -6.65
N ALA A 169 -10.63 -8.22 -6.37
CA ALA A 169 -11.18 -8.30 -5.01
C ALA A 169 -11.06 -9.71 -4.42
N MET A 170 -10.87 -9.80 -3.11
CA MET A 170 -10.84 -11.07 -2.37
C MET A 170 -11.73 -11.00 -1.13
N ALA A 171 -12.15 -12.14 -0.60
CA ALA A 171 -12.88 -12.17 0.67
C ALA A 171 -12.07 -11.51 1.81
N PRO A 172 -12.70 -10.90 2.83
CA PRO A 172 -12.02 -10.17 3.90
C PRO A 172 -11.02 -10.99 4.73
N GLY A 173 -11.15 -12.33 4.73
CA GLY A 173 -10.22 -13.26 5.38
C GLY A 173 -9.07 -13.75 4.50
N GLY A 174 -8.99 -13.26 3.26
CA GLY A 174 -7.91 -13.58 2.33
C GLY A 174 -6.54 -13.21 2.88
N ASN A 175 -5.51 -14.00 2.56
CA ASN A 175 -4.14 -13.77 3.00
C ASN A 175 -3.25 -13.56 1.78
N LEU A 176 -2.52 -12.45 1.74
CA LEU A 176 -1.47 -12.21 0.75
C LEU A 176 -0.14 -11.97 1.46
N LYS A 177 0.93 -12.46 0.85
CA LYS A 177 2.27 -12.38 1.43
C LYS A 177 2.88 -10.98 1.34
N TYR A 178 2.40 -10.15 0.41
CA TYR A 178 2.99 -8.86 0.08
C TYR A 178 1.97 -7.73 0.16
N MET A 179 2.46 -6.53 0.42
CA MET A 179 1.70 -5.28 0.37
C MET A 179 2.56 -4.17 -0.19
N MET A 180 1.95 -3.25 -0.94
CA MET A 180 2.57 -2.02 -1.40
C MET A 180 2.20 -0.90 -0.43
N VAL A 181 3.21 -0.21 0.09
CA VAL A 181 3.07 0.85 1.09
C VAL A 181 3.46 2.17 0.47
N GLU A 182 2.68 3.20 0.74
CA GLU A 182 2.95 4.59 0.42
C GLU A 182 3.25 5.36 1.71
N PHE A 183 4.23 6.25 1.66
CA PHE A 183 4.52 7.24 2.67
C PHE A 183 4.25 8.62 2.03
N PRO A 184 3.00 9.13 2.16
CA PRO A 184 2.56 10.32 1.45
C PRO A 184 3.30 11.57 1.90
N ALA A 185 3.24 12.62 1.08
CA ALA A 185 3.65 13.95 1.49
C ALA A 185 2.98 14.34 2.83
N PRO A 186 3.67 15.08 3.71
CA PRO A 186 3.05 15.64 4.89
C PRO A 186 1.85 16.52 4.50
N ASP A 187 0.75 16.44 5.25
CA ASP A 187 -0.44 17.27 5.02
C ASP A 187 -0.04 18.75 4.94
N GLY A 188 -0.32 19.40 3.79
CA GLY A 188 -0.07 20.84 3.59
C GLY A 188 0.88 21.25 2.46
N GLN A 189 1.29 20.36 1.54
CA GLN A 189 2.18 20.71 0.41
C GLN A 189 1.61 20.48 -1.00
N SER A 190 0.36 19.99 -1.14
CA SER A 190 -0.24 19.69 -2.46
C SER A 190 -0.95 20.88 -3.14
N GLU A 191 -0.93 22.09 -2.57
CA GLU A 191 -1.45 23.31 -3.20
C GLU A 191 -0.33 24.30 -3.52
N GLN A 192 0.51 24.01 -4.52
CA GLN A 192 1.24 25.04 -5.28
C GLN A 192 1.90 24.45 -6.53
N SER A 193 1.14 24.34 -7.62
CA SER A 193 1.68 24.49 -8.98
C SER A 193 0.56 24.75 -9.98
N VAL A 194 0.08 25.99 -9.99
CA VAL A 194 -0.48 26.61 -11.20
C VAL A 194 0.05 28.04 -11.23
N ASP A 195 1.21 28.20 -11.89
CA ASP A 195 1.60 29.44 -12.55
C ASP A 195 1.61 29.17 -14.07
#